data_AF-A0A2J8II30-F1
#
_entry.id   AF-A0A2J8II30-F1
#
_cell.length_a   1.000
_cell.length_b   1.000
_cell.length_c   1.000
_cell.angle_alpha   90.00
_cell.angle_beta   90.00
_cell.angle_gamma   90.00
#
_symmetry.space_group_name_H-M   'P 1'
#
loop_
_entity.id
_entity.type
_entity.pdbx_description
1 polymer ?
#
loop_
_entity_poly.entity_id
_entity_poly.type
_entity_poly.pdbx_seq_one_letter_code
_entity_poly.pdbx_strand_id
1 'polypeptide(L)'
;MSTPTKKPRAAAGKRSRLYWAVPAALAGLVLVVLLAKWLMGLPGVASFVADYPGHSELPDNAPVGFPAWLAWQHFLNAFFLLLIIRTGWQVRTTTRPSGHWTRNNKGFIKTKNPPTKISLELWFHLTLDVLWILNGLLFAVLLFATGQWMRIVPTSWDVFPNALSAALQYASLNWPTENGWVNYNALQLLSYFVTVFIAAPLAFITGLRMSGAWPKKATGLNRAFPIEWARAVHFPVMVYFVAFIAVHVFLVLATGALRNLNHMYGVRDDDGWFGFWVFLASVVVMAAAWFLARPLFLRPIASLMGKVSR
;
A
#
# COMPACT_ATOMS: atom_id res chain seq x y z
N MET A 1 25.73 52.31 -23.70
CA MET A 1 25.36 50.93 -24.05
C MET A 1 24.60 50.31 -22.89
N SER A 2 23.28 50.23 -23.00
CA SER A 2 22.38 49.69 -21.98
C SER A 2 22.12 48.20 -22.24
N THR A 3 22.46 47.36 -21.26
CA THR A 3 22.18 45.92 -21.23
C THR A 3 20.67 45.67 -21.14
N PRO A 4 20.08 44.80 -21.98
CA PRO A 4 18.66 44.49 -21.88
C PRO A 4 18.41 43.47 -20.75
N THR A 5 17.61 43.87 -19.77
CA THR A 5 17.06 43.02 -18.70
C THR A 5 16.11 41.98 -19.29
N LYS A 6 16.45 40.69 -19.16
CA LYS A 6 15.54 39.58 -19.48
C LYS A 6 14.33 39.60 -18.54
N LYS A 7 13.13 39.80 -19.09
CA LYS A 7 11.85 39.56 -18.39
C LYS A 7 11.77 38.10 -17.91
N PRO A 8 11.28 37.83 -16.69
CA PRO A 8 11.05 36.46 -16.23
C PRO A 8 9.92 35.84 -17.04
N ARG A 9 10.22 34.75 -17.75
CA ARG A 9 9.25 34.00 -18.55
C ARG A 9 8.32 33.23 -17.60
N ALA A 10 7.03 33.52 -17.75
CA ALA A 10 5.94 33.20 -16.83
C ALA A 10 5.90 31.75 -16.33
N ALA A 11 5.77 31.59 -15.00
CA ALA A 11 5.30 30.38 -14.32
C ALA A 11 3.81 30.04 -14.60
N ALA A 12 3.16 30.74 -15.54
CA ALA A 12 1.74 30.63 -15.84
C ALA A 12 1.34 29.32 -16.58
N GLY A 13 2.30 28.62 -17.21
CA GLY A 13 2.01 27.44 -18.03
C GLY A 13 1.75 26.12 -17.27
N LYS A 14 2.13 26.00 -15.99
CA LYS A 14 1.85 24.80 -15.18
C LYS A 14 0.49 24.85 -14.50
N ARG A 15 0.02 26.04 -14.10
CA ARG A 15 -1.28 26.22 -13.45
C ARG A 15 -2.44 26.02 -14.44
N SER A 16 -2.34 26.52 -15.68
CA SER A 16 -3.35 26.33 -16.73
C SER A 16 -3.58 24.87 -17.11
N ARG A 17 -2.53 24.03 -17.11
CA ARG A 17 -2.66 22.59 -17.39
C ARG A 17 -3.40 21.84 -16.28
N LEU A 18 -3.28 22.27 -15.03
CA LEU A 18 -3.97 21.65 -13.89
C LEU A 18 -5.48 21.95 -13.91
N TYR A 19 -5.87 23.16 -14.35
CA TYR A 19 -7.30 23.54 -14.48
C TYR A 19 -8.06 22.67 -15.48
N TRP A 20 -7.41 22.18 -16.54
CA TRP A 20 -8.02 21.29 -17.52
C TRP A 20 -7.86 19.81 -17.18
N ALA A 21 -6.85 19.44 -16.38
CA ALA A 21 -6.60 18.06 -16.00
C ALA A 21 -7.76 17.47 -15.17
N VAL A 22 -8.31 18.24 -14.22
CA VAL A 22 -9.41 17.75 -13.37
C VAL A 22 -10.71 17.56 -14.18
N PRO A 23 -11.20 18.55 -14.96
CA PRO A 23 -12.35 18.35 -15.84
C PRO A 23 -12.15 17.22 -16.85
N ALA A 24 -10.95 17.09 -17.43
CA ALA A 24 -10.65 16.00 -18.37
C ALA A 24 -10.69 14.62 -17.70
N ALA A 25 -10.16 14.49 -16.49
CA ALA A 25 -10.24 13.24 -15.71
C ALA A 25 -11.69 12.90 -15.36
N LEU A 26 -12.49 13.89 -14.95
CA LEU A 26 -13.91 13.71 -14.66
C LEU A 26 -14.69 13.32 -15.92
N ALA A 27 -14.45 13.98 -17.05
CA ALA A 27 -15.06 13.63 -18.32
C ALA A 27 -14.68 12.20 -18.73
N GLY A 28 -13.41 11.81 -18.57
CA GLY A 28 -12.95 10.45 -18.79
C GLY A 28 -13.68 9.43 -17.90
N LEU A 29 -13.86 9.73 -16.61
CA LEU A 29 -14.60 8.88 -15.69
C LEU A 29 -16.07 8.73 -16.12
N VAL A 30 -16.73 9.82 -16.50
CA VAL A 30 -18.10 9.80 -17.01
C VAL A 30 -18.20 8.94 -18.27
N LEU A 31 -17.25 9.08 -19.21
CA LEU A 31 -17.21 8.25 -20.42
C LEU A 31 -17.04 6.77 -20.09
N VAL A 32 -16.18 6.41 -19.12
CA VAL A 32 -16.02 5.03 -18.65
C VAL A 32 -17.33 4.50 -18.07
N VAL A 33 -18.03 5.27 -17.25
CA VAL A 33 -19.32 4.87 -16.67
C VAL A 33 -20.38 4.67 -17.75
N LEU A 34 -20.50 5.61 -18.70
CA LEU A 34 -21.46 5.52 -19.79
C LEU A 34 -21.17 4.32 -20.70
N LEU A 35 -19.90 4.09 -21.02
CA LEU A 35 -19.47 2.92 -21.80
C LEU A 35 -19.78 1.61 -21.06
N ALA A 36 -19.48 1.53 -19.76
CA ALA A 36 -19.78 0.36 -18.95
C ALA A 36 -21.29 0.09 -18.87
N LYS A 37 -22.11 1.13 -18.65
CA LYS A 37 -23.57 1.01 -18.67
C LYS A 37 -24.11 0.54 -20.01
N TRP A 38 -23.57 1.05 -21.11
CA TRP A 38 -23.93 0.60 -22.45
C TRP A 38 -23.55 -0.86 -22.69
N LEU A 39 -22.32 -1.26 -22.33
CA LEU A 39 -21.85 -2.65 -22.42
C LEU A 39 -22.75 -3.59 -21.62
N MET A 40 -23.12 -3.23 -20.39
CA MET A 40 -24.01 -4.02 -19.53
C MET A 40 -25.42 -4.21 -20.12
N GLY A 41 -25.84 -3.34 -21.06
CA GLY A 41 -27.11 -3.49 -21.79
C GLY A 41 -27.05 -4.47 -22.97
N LEU A 42 -25.86 -4.93 -23.37
CA LEU A 42 -25.71 -5.89 -24.46
C LEU A 42 -26.06 -7.31 -23.99
N PRO A 43 -26.87 -8.09 -24.72
CA PRO A 43 -27.29 -9.43 -24.29
C PRO A 43 -26.13 -10.38 -23.96
N GLY A 44 -25.03 -10.31 -24.73
CA GLY A 44 -23.85 -11.14 -24.48
C GLY A 44 -23.10 -10.78 -23.19
N VAL A 45 -23.04 -9.50 -22.84
CA VAL A 45 -22.42 -9.05 -21.58
C VAL A 45 -23.33 -9.37 -20.40
N ALA A 46 -24.64 -9.21 -20.55
CA ALA A 46 -25.61 -9.60 -19.53
C ALA A 46 -25.54 -11.11 -19.22
N SER A 47 -25.46 -11.96 -20.26
CA SER A 47 -25.25 -13.41 -20.09
C SER A 47 -23.91 -13.70 -19.42
N PHE A 48 -22.83 -13.04 -19.85
CA PHE A 48 -21.51 -13.21 -19.24
C PHE A 48 -21.51 -12.86 -17.74
N VAL A 49 -22.15 -11.76 -17.34
CA VAL A 49 -22.27 -11.37 -15.92
C VAL A 49 -23.16 -12.34 -15.15
N ALA A 50 -24.15 -12.95 -15.79
CA ALA A 50 -24.98 -13.99 -15.17
C ALA A 50 -24.18 -15.29 -14.94
N ASP A 51 -23.35 -15.70 -15.90
CA ASP A 51 -22.47 -16.87 -15.80
C ASP A 51 -21.31 -16.64 -14.81
N TYR A 52 -20.86 -15.39 -14.70
CA TYR A 52 -19.77 -14.96 -13.81
C TYR A 52 -20.26 -13.81 -12.91
N PRO A 53 -20.90 -14.11 -11.77
CA PRO A 53 -21.52 -13.10 -10.92
C PRO A 53 -20.52 -12.16 -10.22
N GLY A 54 -19.22 -12.46 -10.29
CA GLY A 54 -18.15 -11.68 -9.69
C GLY A 54 -17.44 -12.38 -8.53
N HIS A 55 -17.85 -13.60 -8.18
CA HIS A 55 -17.29 -14.40 -7.10
C HIS A 55 -16.81 -15.76 -7.63
N SER A 56 -15.64 -16.19 -7.17
CA SER A 56 -15.18 -17.57 -7.35
C SER A 56 -15.53 -18.38 -6.11
N GLU A 57 -15.83 -19.67 -6.28
CA GLU A 57 -16.00 -20.55 -5.13
C GLU A 57 -14.66 -20.82 -4.45
N LEU A 58 -14.65 -20.77 -3.11
CA LEU A 58 -13.50 -21.19 -2.32
C LEU A 58 -13.55 -22.70 -2.11
N PRO A 59 -12.41 -23.35 -1.83
CA PRO A 59 -12.39 -24.74 -1.38
C PRO A 59 -13.30 -24.96 -0.16
N ASP A 60 -13.93 -26.13 -0.05
CA ASP A 60 -14.89 -26.47 1.03
C ASP A 60 -14.31 -26.30 2.45
N ASN A 61 -12.99 -26.45 2.60
CA ASN A 61 -12.27 -26.30 3.86
C ASN A 61 -11.74 -24.88 4.11
N ALA A 62 -12.11 -23.90 3.27
CA ALA A 62 -11.70 -22.52 3.47
C ALA A 62 -12.36 -21.92 4.73
N PRO A 63 -11.59 -21.20 5.57
CA PRO A 63 -12.14 -20.62 6.78
C PRO A 63 -13.12 -19.50 6.46
N VAL A 64 -14.24 -19.48 7.18
CA VAL A 64 -15.26 -18.41 7.11
C VAL A 64 -14.99 -17.38 8.21
N GLY A 65 -15.15 -16.10 7.86
CA GLY A 65 -14.89 -14.98 8.74
C GLY A 65 -13.41 -14.74 8.97
N PHE A 66 -13.13 -13.89 9.95
CA PHE A 66 -11.79 -13.40 10.22
C PHE A 66 -11.33 -13.77 11.63
N PRO A 67 -10.09 -14.24 11.80
CA PRO A 67 -9.52 -14.44 13.12
C PRO A 67 -9.04 -13.09 13.67
N ALA A 68 -9.03 -12.95 15.01
CA ALA A 68 -8.60 -11.72 15.67
C ALA A 68 -7.18 -11.28 15.25
N TRP A 69 -6.30 -12.23 14.91
CA TRP A 69 -4.97 -11.91 14.45
C TRP A 69 -4.93 -11.12 13.15
N LEU A 70 -5.89 -11.37 12.26
CA LEU A 70 -5.95 -10.69 10.97
C LEU A 70 -6.34 -9.22 11.14
N ALA A 71 -7.23 -8.92 12.10
CA ALA A 71 -7.65 -7.55 12.40
C ALA A 71 -6.49 -6.68 12.91
N TRP A 72 -5.71 -7.16 13.88
CA TRP A 72 -4.56 -6.38 14.36
C TRP A 72 -3.41 -6.37 13.35
N GLN A 73 -3.22 -7.42 12.54
CA GLN A 73 -2.27 -7.41 11.41
C GLN A 73 -2.65 -6.37 10.36
N HIS A 74 -3.95 -6.24 10.06
CA HIS A 74 -4.46 -5.23 9.13
C HIS A 74 -4.15 -3.81 9.66
N PHE A 75 -4.44 -3.54 10.93
CA PHE A 75 -4.07 -2.27 11.56
C PHE A 75 -2.56 -2.00 11.53
N LEU A 76 -1.73 -2.97 11.94
CA LEU A 76 -0.28 -2.80 11.95
C LEU A 76 0.28 -2.54 10.55
N ASN A 77 -0.24 -3.22 9.52
CA ASN A 77 0.16 -2.96 8.14
C ASN A 77 -0.22 -1.54 7.69
N ALA A 78 -1.45 -1.08 7.98
CA ALA A 78 -1.87 0.29 7.67
C ALA A 78 -1.00 1.33 8.40
N PHE A 79 -0.68 1.07 9.67
CA PHE A 79 0.20 1.90 10.49
C PHE A 79 1.61 2.02 9.91
N PHE A 80 2.23 0.90 9.55
CA PHE A 80 3.56 0.90 8.96
C PHE A 80 3.58 1.55 7.58
N LEU A 81 2.63 1.20 6.68
CA LEU A 81 2.56 1.76 5.35
C LEU A 81 2.41 3.29 5.37
N LEU A 82 1.60 3.85 6.28
CA LEU A 82 1.48 5.29 6.45
C LEU A 82 2.84 5.96 6.70
N LEU A 83 3.62 5.40 7.63
CA LEU A 83 4.90 5.97 8.03
C LEU A 83 5.99 5.68 6.98
N ILE A 84 6.00 4.50 6.35
CA ILE A 84 6.93 4.11 5.29
C ILE A 84 6.73 4.98 4.05
N ILE A 85 5.49 5.17 3.58
CA ILE A 85 5.21 6.03 2.42
C ILE A 85 5.67 7.46 2.69
N ARG A 86 5.36 8.01 3.88
CA ARG A 86 5.79 9.35 4.26
C ARG A 86 7.31 9.47 4.28
N THR A 87 8.00 8.55 4.93
CA THR A 87 9.46 8.59 5.07
C THR A 87 10.16 8.32 3.75
N GLY A 88 9.63 7.44 2.91
CA GLY A 88 10.12 7.18 1.55
C GLY A 88 10.01 8.42 0.66
N TRP A 89 8.90 9.15 0.77
CA TRP A 89 8.77 10.46 0.12
C TRP A 89 9.81 11.46 0.63
N GLN A 90 10.00 11.56 1.95
CA GLN A 90 11.00 12.45 2.55
C GLN A 90 12.43 12.10 2.11
N VAL A 91 12.80 10.82 2.08
CA VAL A 91 14.11 10.35 1.59
C VAL A 91 14.33 10.79 0.14
N ARG A 92 13.28 10.77 -0.68
CA ARG A 92 13.36 11.14 -2.10
C ARG A 92 13.42 12.65 -2.33
N THR A 93 12.74 13.47 -1.52
CA THR A 93 12.56 14.91 -1.79
C THR A 93 13.38 15.83 -0.90
N THR A 94 13.88 15.36 0.23
CA THR A 94 14.60 16.20 1.19
C THR A 94 16.03 16.42 0.74
N THR A 95 16.37 17.66 0.38
CA THR A 95 17.72 18.04 -0.06
C THR A 95 18.65 18.40 1.10
N ARG A 96 18.10 18.84 2.23
CA ARG A 96 18.83 19.20 3.46
C ARG A 96 18.21 18.47 4.65
N PRO A 97 18.72 17.28 5.00
CA PRO A 97 18.25 16.52 6.15
C PRO A 97 18.35 17.33 7.43
N SER A 98 17.36 17.14 8.32
CA SER A 98 17.30 17.81 9.62
C SER A 98 18.31 17.26 10.64
N GLY A 99 18.91 16.12 10.33
CA GLY A 99 19.92 15.46 11.13
C GLY A 99 20.42 14.21 10.44
N HIS A 100 21.49 13.66 11.00
CA HIS A 100 22.13 12.46 10.49
C HIS A 100 22.37 11.48 11.62
N TRP A 101 22.28 10.21 11.31
CA TRP A 101 22.50 9.10 12.22
C TRP A 101 23.67 8.24 11.75
N THR A 102 24.51 7.84 12.70
CA THR A 102 25.59 6.88 12.48
C THR A 102 25.45 5.76 13.50
N ARG A 103 25.33 4.53 13.02
CA ARG A 103 25.14 3.32 13.84
C ARG A 103 26.18 3.16 14.93
N ASN A 104 25.75 2.71 16.11
CA ASN A 104 26.65 2.20 17.15
C ASN A 104 27.05 0.75 16.83
N ASN A 105 28.35 0.44 16.78
CA ASN A 105 28.86 -0.93 16.59
C ASN A 105 29.49 -1.53 17.86
N LYS A 106 29.22 -0.93 19.03
CA LYS A 106 29.77 -1.33 20.33
C LYS A 106 28.75 -2.07 21.22
N GLY A 107 27.47 -2.13 20.83
CA GLY A 107 26.40 -2.79 21.59
C GLY A 107 26.22 -4.28 21.26
N PHE A 108 25.04 -4.81 21.60
CA PHE A 108 24.65 -6.21 21.36
C PHE A 108 24.51 -6.55 19.86
N ILE A 109 24.01 -5.62 19.06
CA ILE A 109 23.88 -5.79 17.61
C ILE A 109 25.13 -5.24 16.94
N LYS A 110 26.02 -6.14 16.49
CA LYS A 110 27.23 -5.82 15.73
C LYS A 110 27.04 -6.23 14.28
N THR A 111 27.47 -5.39 13.35
CA THR A 111 27.49 -5.75 11.92
C THR A 111 28.92 -5.74 11.40
N LYS A 112 29.18 -6.58 10.39
CA LYS A 112 30.50 -6.72 9.75
C LYS A 112 31.01 -5.44 9.08
N ASN A 113 30.11 -4.63 8.51
CA ASN A 113 30.49 -3.41 7.79
C ASN A 113 30.71 -2.21 8.72
N PRO A 114 31.63 -1.28 8.39
CA PRO A 114 31.84 -0.07 9.17
C PRO A 114 30.56 0.79 9.22
N PRO A 115 30.28 1.50 10.33
CA PRO A 115 29.13 2.40 10.41
C PRO A 115 29.16 3.47 9.31
N THR A 116 28.04 3.64 8.61
CA THR A 116 27.85 4.71 7.63
C THR A 116 26.95 5.79 8.19
N LYS A 117 27.27 7.05 7.89
CA LYS A 117 26.41 8.19 8.19
C LYS A 117 25.26 8.22 7.19
N ILE A 118 24.03 8.24 7.66
CA ILE A 118 22.81 8.34 6.86
C ILE A 118 21.92 9.47 7.39
N SER A 119 20.98 9.96 6.59
CA SER A 119 19.99 10.93 7.07
C SER A 119 19.09 10.31 8.14
N LEU A 120 18.55 11.13 9.04
CA LEU A 120 17.59 10.68 10.06
C LEU A 120 16.33 10.10 9.43
N GLU A 121 15.90 10.66 8.30
CA GLU A 121 14.74 10.20 7.52
C GLU A 121 14.99 8.80 6.94
N LEU A 122 16.19 8.54 6.40
CA LEU A 122 16.56 7.21 5.89
C LEU A 122 16.70 6.18 7.02
N TRP A 123 17.26 6.58 8.16
CA TRP A 123 17.31 5.71 9.34
C TRP A 123 15.90 5.29 9.80
N PHE A 124 14.97 6.24 9.85
CA PHE A 124 13.61 5.96 10.30
C PHE A 124 12.85 5.09 9.29
N HIS A 125 13.00 5.34 7.99
CA HIS A 125 12.45 4.50 6.93
C HIS A 125 12.92 3.05 7.06
N LEU A 126 14.24 2.82 7.15
CA LEU A 126 14.80 1.47 7.29
C LEU A 126 14.37 0.78 8.60
N THR A 127 14.16 1.54 9.67
CA THR A 127 13.66 0.98 10.94
C THR A 127 12.23 0.51 10.80
N LEU A 128 11.36 1.30 10.15
CA LEU A 128 9.99 0.91 9.85
C LEU A 128 9.94 -0.29 8.89
N ASP A 129 10.81 -0.32 7.88
CA ASP A 129 10.89 -1.43 6.93
C ASP A 129 11.19 -2.75 7.65
N VAL A 130 12.16 -2.76 8.57
CA VAL A 130 12.49 -3.97 9.35
C VAL A 130 11.28 -4.42 10.19
N LEU A 131 10.59 -3.50 10.87
CA LEU A 131 9.40 -3.83 11.64
C LEU A 131 8.26 -4.35 10.77
N TRP A 132 8.06 -3.73 9.60
CA TRP A 132 7.05 -4.12 8.63
C TRP A 132 7.33 -5.50 8.01
N ILE A 133 8.60 -5.82 7.71
CA ILE A 133 9.01 -7.14 7.23
C ILE A 133 8.77 -8.20 8.32
N LEU A 134 9.14 -7.92 9.57
CA LEU A 134 8.86 -8.84 10.68
C LEU A 134 7.36 -9.09 10.84
N ASN A 135 6.55 -8.02 10.75
CA ASN A 135 5.10 -8.11 10.74
C ASN A 135 4.58 -8.96 9.58
N GLY A 136 5.13 -8.75 8.37
CA GLY A 136 4.80 -9.50 7.16
C GLY A 136 5.19 -10.99 7.22
N LEU A 137 6.32 -11.33 7.85
CA LEU A 137 6.72 -12.71 8.10
C LEU A 137 5.74 -13.41 9.06
N LEU A 138 5.38 -12.74 10.15
CA LEU A 138 4.38 -13.25 11.09
C LEU A 138 3.02 -13.42 10.41
N PHE A 139 2.62 -12.43 9.60
CA PHE A 139 1.41 -12.50 8.78
C PHE A 139 1.44 -13.71 7.85
N ALA A 140 2.51 -13.92 7.09
CA ALA A 140 2.64 -15.04 6.17
C ALA A 140 2.53 -16.39 6.89
N VAL A 141 3.22 -16.56 8.03
CA VAL A 141 3.12 -17.78 8.84
C VAL A 141 1.69 -18.03 9.30
N LEU A 142 1.02 -17.02 9.87
CA LEU A 142 -0.36 -17.16 10.35
C LEU A 142 -1.36 -17.40 9.20
N LEU A 143 -1.16 -16.72 8.07
CA LEU A 143 -1.98 -16.83 6.88
C LEU A 143 -2.00 -18.28 6.35
N PHE A 144 -0.83 -18.91 6.24
CA PHE A 144 -0.72 -20.29 5.78
C PHE A 144 -1.14 -21.28 6.86
N ALA A 145 -0.73 -21.08 8.12
CA ALA A 145 -1.04 -21.98 9.23
C ALA A 145 -2.53 -22.07 9.56
N THR A 146 -3.31 -21.01 9.30
CA THR A 146 -4.76 -20.96 9.59
C THR A 146 -5.65 -21.17 8.38
N GLY A 147 -5.08 -21.47 7.20
CA GLY A 147 -5.84 -21.65 5.96
C GLY A 147 -6.39 -20.35 5.34
N GLN A 148 -6.18 -19.20 6.00
CA GLN A 148 -6.68 -17.89 5.54
C GLN A 148 -6.11 -17.47 4.18
N TRP A 149 -5.00 -18.08 3.73
CA TRP A 149 -4.45 -17.88 2.39
C TRP A 149 -5.48 -18.17 1.27
N MET A 150 -6.39 -19.13 1.47
CA MET A 150 -7.38 -19.53 0.46
C MET A 150 -8.32 -18.38 0.06
N ARG A 151 -8.46 -17.37 0.92
CA ARG A 151 -9.31 -16.19 0.68
C ARG A 151 -8.64 -15.12 -0.20
N ILE A 152 -7.31 -15.18 -0.36
CA ILE A 152 -6.54 -14.12 -1.05
C ILE A 152 -5.57 -14.68 -2.10
N VAL A 153 -5.60 -15.98 -2.35
CA VAL A 153 -4.84 -16.64 -3.42
C VAL A 153 -5.85 -17.29 -4.37
N PRO A 154 -5.77 -17.03 -5.68
CA PRO A 154 -6.62 -17.71 -6.65
C PRO A 154 -6.51 -19.23 -6.56
N THR A 155 -7.62 -19.91 -6.34
CA THR A 155 -7.72 -21.38 -6.30
C THR A 155 -8.37 -21.97 -7.55
N SER A 156 -8.97 -21.11 -8.40
CA SER A 156 -9.64 -21.47 -9.64
C SER A 156 -9.38 -20.44 -10.75
N TRP A 157 -9.47 -20.88 -12.00
CA TRP A 157 -9.29 -20.04 -13.19
C TRP A 157 -10.50 -19.16 -13.50
N ASP A 158 -11.67 -19.47 -12.94
CA ASP A 158 -12.89 -18.65 -13.05
C ASP A 158 -12.74 -17.26 -12.41
N VAL A 159 -11.69 -17.03 -11.61
CA VAL A 159 -11.39 -15.75 -10.98
C VAL A 159 -11.20 -14.63 -12.01
N PHE A 160 -10.64 -14.93 -13.18
CA PHE A 160 -10.37 -13.93 -14.21
C PHE A 160 -11.65 -13.41 -14.88
N PRO A 161 -12.55 -14.27 -15.40
CA PRO A 161 -13.84 -13.80 -15.91
C PRO A 161 -14.71 -13.17 -14.81
N ASN A 162 -14.71 -13.72 -13.58
CA ASN A 162 -15.41 -13.08 -12.46
C ASN A 162 -14.85 -11.69 -12.11
N ALA A 163 -13.53 -11.50 -12.14
CA ALA A 163 -12.92 -10.20 -11.89
C ALA A 163 -13.26 -9.18 -12.98
N LEU A 164 -13.34 -9.62 -14.24
CA LEU A 164 -13.80 -8.77 -15.35
C LEU A 164 -15.27 -8.38 -15.17
N SER A 165 -16.13 -9.33 -14.80
CA SER A 165 -17.53 -9.05 -14.47
C SER A 165 -17.66 -8.05 -13.32
N ALA A 166 -16.96 -8.26 -12.20
CA ALA A 166 -16.95 -7.34 -11.08
C ALA A 166 -16.45 -5.94 -11.48
N ALA A 167 -15.40 -5.85 -12.31
CA ALA A 167 -14.90 -4.57 -12.82
C ALA A 167 -15.95 -3.82 -13.66
N LEU A 168 -16.70 -4.53 -14.53
CA LEU A 168 -17.80 -3.95 -15.30
C LEU A 168 -18.95 -3.48 -14.40
N GLN A 169 -19.30 -4.25 -13.37
CA GLN A 169 -20.30 -3.91 -12.37
C GLN A 169 -19.92 -2.64 -11.59
N TYR A 170 -18.68 -2.55 -11.09
CA TYR A 170 -18.17 -1.34 -10.46
C TYR A 170 -18.15 -0.13 -11.40
N ALA A 171 -17.66 -0.31 -12.64
CA ALA A 171 -17.59 0.76 -13.64
C ALA A 171 -18.97 1.26 -14.08
N SER A 172 -19.98 0.38 -14.12
CA SER A 172 -21.36 0.75 -14.47
C SER A 172 -22.15 1.37 -13.31
N LEU A 173 -21.55 1.48 -12.12
CA LEU A 173 -22.18 1.90 -10.87
C LEU A 173 -23.32 0.96 -10.41
N ASN A 174 -23.36 -0.26 -10.93
CA ASN A 174 -24.23 -1.32 -10.45
C ASN A 174 -23.38 -2.28 -9.61
N TRP A 175 -23.07 -1.86 -8.39
CA TRP A 175 -22.03 -2.52 -7.59
C TRP A 175 -22.47 -3.90 -7.12
N PRO A 176 -21.56 -4.90 -7.16
CA PRO A 176 -21.90 -6.25 -6.74
C PRO A 176 -22.22 -6.29 -5.26
N THR A 177 -23.12 -7.19 -4.86
CA THR A 177 -23.35 -7.50 -3.45
C THR A 177 -22.08 -8.14 -2.88
N GLU A 178 -21.46 -7.46 -1.92
CA GLU A 178 -20.26 -7.94 -1.24
C GLU A 178 -20.63 -8.86 -0.08
N ASN A 179 -19.94 -9.99 0.05
CA ASN A 179 -20.02 -10.86 1.23
C ASN A 179 -18.62 -11.20 1.74
N GLY A 180 -17.86 -10.14 2.09
CA GLY A 180 -16.46 -10.26 2.52
C GLY A 180 -16.23 -11.17 3.73
N TRP A 181 -17.26 -11.47 4.52
CA TRP A 181 -17.18 -12.44 5.61
C TRP A 181 -17.00 -13.88 5.09
N VAL A 182 -17.67 -14.24 4.00
CA VAL A 182 -17.57 -15.57 3.40
C VAL A 182 -16.48 -15.62 2.33
N ASN A 183 -16.53 -14.72 1.35
CA ASN A 183 -15.51 -14.60 0.32
C ASN A 183 -15.44 -13.18 -0.25
N TYR A 184 -14.25 -12.77 -0.68
CA TYR A 184 -14.09 -11.54 -1.44
C TYR A 184 -14.54 -11.76 -2.89
N ASN A 185 -15.05 -10.71 -3.53
CA ASN A 185 -15.24 -10.77 -4.98
C ASN A 185 -13.89 -10.97 -5.68
N ALA A 186 -13.92 -11.50 -6.90
CA ALA A 186 -12.72 -11.89 -7.63
C ALA A 186 -11.78 -10.72 -7.93
N LEU A 187 -12.31 -9.51 -8.15
CA LEU A 187 -11.49 -8.31 -8.36
C LEU A 187 -10.74 -7.90 -7.08
N GLN A 188 -11.40 -7.97 -5.93
CA GLN A 188 -10.78 -7.78 -4.61
C GLN A 188 -9.72 -8.85 -4.34
N LEU A 189 -10.05 -10.13 -4.56
CA LEU A 189 -9.13 -11.25 -4.37
C LEU A 189 -7.84 -11.05 -5.18
N LEU A 190 -7.94 -10.76 -6.48
CA LEU A 190 -6.77 -10.49 -7.31
C LEU A 190 -5.99 -9.25 -6.84
N SER A 191 -6.69 -8.20 -6.42
CA SER A 191 -6.05 -7.00 -5.87
C SER A 191 -5.27 -7.29 -4.59
N TYR A 192 -5.83 -8.12 -3.69
CA TYR A 192 -5.16 -8.56 -2.47
C TYR A 192 -3.99 -9.49 -2.76
N PHE A 193 -4.15 -10.42 -3.70
CA PHE A 193 -3.07 -11.30 -4.15
C PHE A 193 -1.88 -10.48 -4.67
N VAL A 194 -2.12 -9.55 -5.60
CA VAL A 194 -1.08 -8.66 -6.15
C VAL A 194 -0.43 -7.85 -5.03
N THR A 195 -1.22 -7.31 -4.11
CA THR A 195 -0.69 -6.45 -3.05
C THR A 195 0.20 -7.22 -2.07
N VAL A 196 -0.24 -8.41 -1.64
CA VAL A 196 0.44 -9.23 -0.63
C VAL A 196 1.61 -10.02 -1.21
N PHE A 197 1.44 -10.66 -2.38
CA PHE A 197 2.40 -11.61 -2.93
C PHE A 197 3.28 -11.05 -4.05
N ILE A 198 2.99 -9.84 -4.55
CA ILE A 198 3.78 -9.20 -5.62
C ILE A 198 4.32 -7.85 -5.15
N ALA A 199 3.46 -6.88 -4.85
CA ALA A 199 3.86 -5.52 -4.53
C ALA A 199 4.69 -5.45 -3.24
N ALA A 200 4.28 -6.14 -2.17
CA ALA A 200 5.03 -6.16 -0.92
C ALA A 200 6.42 -6.82 -1.05
N PRO A 201 6.57 -8.02 -1.66
CA PRO A 201 7.87 -8.59 -1.96
C PRO A 201 8.74 -7.71 -2.86
N LEU A 202 8.15 -7.06 -3.89
CA LEU A 202 8.88 -6.12 -4.75
C LEU A 202 9.41 -4.93 -3.94
N ALA A 203 8.61 -4.35 -3.05
CA ALA A 203 9.04 -3.27 -2.16
C ALA A 203 10.20 -3.70 -1.27
N PHE A 204 10.12 -4.90 -0.67
CA PHE A 204 11.18 -5.46 0.15
C PHE A 204 12.48 -5.69 -0.64
N ILE A 205 12.42 -6.38 -1.77
CA ILE A 205 13.60 -6.73 -2.58
C ILE A 205 14.31 -5.48 -3.10
N THR A 206 13.54 -4.53 -3.63
CA THR A 206 14.08 -3.27 -4.15
C THR A 206 14.59 -2.35 -3.03
N GLY A 207 13.92 -2.31 -1.89
CA GLY A 207 14.37 -1.59 -0.69
C GLY A 207 15.68 -2.17 -0.13
N LEU A 208 15.77 -3.49 0.00
CA LEU A 208 16.98 -4.19 0.43
C LEU A 208 18.16 -3.88 -0.50
N ARG A 209 17.93 -3.86 -1.82
CA ARG A 209 18.94 -3.51 -2.83
C ARG A 209 19.46 -2.08 -2.70
N MET A 210 18.60 -1.14 -2.31
CA MET A 210 18.94 0.26 -2.10
C MET A 210 19.53 0.52 -0.71
N SER A 211 19.37 -0.40 0.24
CA SER A 211 19.83 -0.28 1.60
C SER A 211 21.36 -0.43 1.75
N GLY A 212 21.89 0.05 2.88
CA GLY A 212 23.29 -0.18 3.26
C GLY A 212 23.64 -1.63 3.63
N ALA A 213 22.63 -2.52 3.75
CA ALA A 213 22.83 -3.93 4.03
C ALA A 213 23.24 -4.74 2.79
N TRP A 214 23.00 -4.22 1.58
CA TRP A 214 23.34 -4.89 0.33
C TRP A 214 24.86 -5.09 0.16
N PRO A 215 25.34 -6.28 -0.25
CA PRO A 215 26.76 -6.58 -0.36
C PRO A 215 27.45 -5.79 -1.48
N LYS A 216 28.28 -4.80 -1.10
CA LYS A 216 29.00 -3.94 -2.07
C LYS A 216 30.01 -4.68 -2.95
N LYS A 217 30.59 -5.78 -2.46
CA LYS A 217 31.66 -6.53 -3.13
C LYS A 217 31.18 -7.69 -4.00
N ALA A 218 29.87 -7.98 -4.02
CA ALA A 218 29.31 -9.08 -4.80
C ALA A 218 29.09 -8.66 -6.27
N THR A 219 30.14 -8.69 -7.09
CA THR A 219 30.15 -8.18 -8.47
C THR A 219 29.10 -8.84 -9.37
N GLY A 220 28.98 -10.18 -9.34
CA GLY A 220 27.97 -10.91 -10.13
C GLY A 220 26.53 -10.51 -9.76
N LEU A 221 26.23 -10.44 -8.46
CA LEU A 221 24.93 -10.04 -7.96
C LEU A 221 24.60 -8.56 -8.32
N ASN A 222 25.59 -7.67 -8.19
CA ASN A 222 25.42 -6.25 -8.53
C ASN A 222 25.21 -6.02 -10.03
N ARG A 223 25.78 -6.88 -10.88
CA ARG A 223 25.56 -6.87 -12.34
C ARG A 223 24.17 -7.43 -12.69
N ALA A 224 23.74 -8.50 -12.04
CA ALA A 224 22.44 -9.12 -12.27
C ALA A 224 21.28 -8.24 -11.79
N PHE A 225 21.47 -7.50 -10.69
CA PHE A 225 20.48 -6.57 -10.15
C PHE A 225 21.08 -5.18 -9.91
N PRO A 226 21.10 -4.30 -10.93
CA PRO A 226 21.60 -2.94 -10.78
C PRO A 226 20.71 -2.06 -9.90
N ILE A 227 21.27 -1.03 -9.28
CA ILE A 227 20.53 -0.16 -8.35
C ILE A 227 19.51 0.72 -9.07
N GLU A 228 19.77 1.02 -10.35
CA GLU A 228 18.90 1.79 -11.24
C GLU A 228 17.57 1.08 -11.43
N TRP A 229 17.60 -0.24 -11.63
CA TRP A 229 16.40 -1.08 -11.71
C TRP A 229 15.62 -1.07 -10.40
N ALA A 230 16.31 -1.22 -9.26
CA ALA A 230 15.67 -1.15 -7.96
C ALA A 230 14.94 0.18 -7.75
N ARG A 231 15.57 1.32 -8.09
CA ARG A 231 14.93 2.64 -8.01
C ARG A 231 13.75 2.79 -8.97
N ALA A 232 13.89 2.27 -10.20
CA ALA A 232 12.87 2.33 -11.23
C ALA A 232 11.62 1.53 -10.84
N VAL A 233 11.75 0.48 -10.02
CA VAL A 233 10.63 -0.33 -9.53
C VAL A 233 10.09 0.16 -8.18
N HIS A 234 10.98 0.50 -7.23
CA HIS A 234 10.59 0.83 -5.86
C HIS A 234 9.64 2.03 -5.78
N PHE A 235 9.92 3.09 -6.55
CA PHE A 235 9.07 4.28 -6.54
C PHE A 235 7.67 4.03 -7.14
N PRO A 236 7.52 3.39 -8.32
CA PRO A 236 6.20 2.95 -8.80
C PRO A 236 5.45 2.04 -7.83
N VAL A 237 6.13 1.12 -7.12
CA VAL A 237 5.49 0.28 -6.11
C VAL A 237 4.92 1.11 -4.95
N MET A 238 5.63 2.14 -4.48
CA MET A 238 5.09 3.09 -3.51
C MET A 238 3.84 3.81 -4.05
N VAL A 239 3.86 4.24 -5.31
CA VAL A 239 2.70 4.89 -5.95
C VAL A 239 1.52 3.90 -6.06
N TYR A 240 1.78 2.64 -6.41
CA TYR A 240 0.77 1.58 -6.40
C TYR A 240 0.14 1.42 -5.01
N PHE A 241 0.93 1.35 -3.93
CA PHE A 241 0.36 1.26 -2.57
C PHE A 241 -0.54 2.44 -2.23
N VAL A 242 -0.14 3.67 -2.58
CA VAL A 242 -0.97 4.86 -2.37
C VAL A 242 -2.30 4.76 -3.12
N ALA A 243 -2.25 4.35 -4.40
CA ALA A 243 -3.45 4.18 -5.22
C ALA A 243 -4.36 3.06 -4.68
N PHE A 244 -3.78 1.91 -4.34
CA PHE A 244 -4.48 0.79 -3.73
C PHE A 244 -5.18 1.21 -2.43
N ILE A 245 -4.48 1.86 -1.50
CA ILE A 245 -5.05 2.32 -0.22
C ILE A 245 -6.22 3.28 -0.49
N ALA A 246 -6.06 4.24 -1.41
CA ALA A 246 -7.11 5.21 -1.72
C ALA A 246 -8.37 4.54 -2.27
N VAL A 247 -8.23 3.64 -3.25
CA VAL A 247 -9.35 2.89 -3.84
C VAL A 247 -9.96 1.94 -2.82
N HIS A 248 -9.14 1.21 -2.07
CA HIS A 248 -9.57 0.26 -1.04
C HIS A 248 -10.41 0.95 0.04
N VAL A 249 -9.90 2.05 0.63
CA VAL A 249 -10.63 2.79 1.66
C VAL A 249 -11.91 3.40 1.10
N PHE A 250 -11.88 3.92 -0.13
CA PHE A 250 -13.09 4.42 -0.79
C PHE A 250 -14.15 3.33 -0.92
N LEU A 251 -13.80 2.15 -1.42
CA LEU A 251 -14.74 1.04 -1.57
C LEU A 251 -15.25 0.55 -0.21
N VAL A 252 -14.39 0.40 0.79
CA VAL A 252 -14.80 0.05 2.16
C VAL A 252 -15.90 0.97 2.67
N LEU A 253 -15.75 2.28 2.48
CA LEU A 253 -16.72 3.27 2.96
C LEU A 253 -17.98 3.35 2.10
N ALA A 254 -17.89 2.99 0.81
CA ALA A 254 -18.98 3.15 -0.13
C ALA A 254 -19.83 1.86 -0.30
N THR A 255 -19.31 0.67 -0.01
CA THR A 255 -20.00 -0.62 -0.19
C THR A 255 -20.57 -1.21 1.11
N GLY A 256 -20.92 -0.36 2.08
CA GLY A 256 -21.43 -0.79 3.40
C GLY A 256 -20.42 -0.60 4.52
N ALA A 257 -20.11 0.66 4.83
CA ALA A 257 -19.05 1.05 5.77
C ALA A 257 -19.11 0.33 7.12
N LEU A 258 -20.27 0.27 7.79
CA LEU A 258 -20.38 -0.33 9.12
C LEU A 258 -20.03 -1.81 9.10
N ARG A 259 -20.63 -2.57 8.17
CA ARG A 259 -20.36 -4.00 8.00
C ARG A 259 -18.90 -4.27 7.65
N ASN A 260 -18.34 -3.55 6.68
CA ASN A 260 -16.93 -3.70 6.29
C ASN A 260 -15.97 -3.37 7.44
N LEU A 261 -16.26 -2.34 8.25
CA LEU A 261 -15.47 -2.01 9.42
C LEU A 261 -15.63 -3.05 10.54
N ASN A 262 -16.81 -3.64 10.71
CA ASN A 262 -17.00 -4.77 11.63
C ASN A 262 -16.25 -6.02 11.19
N HIS A 263 -16.17 -6.31 9.90
CA HIS A 263 -15.34 -7.40 9.37
C HIS A 263 -13.86 -7.22 9.75
N MET A 264 -13.30 -6.05 9.45
CA MET A 264 -11.85 -5.81 9.56
C MET A 264 -11.37 -5.42 10.96
N TYR A 265 -12.15 -4.62 11.70
CA TYR A 265 -11.77 -4.10 13.01
C TYR A 265 -12.59 -4.71 14.15
N GLY A 266 -13.84 -5.06 13.88
CA GLY A 266 -14.73 -5.63 14.89
C GLY A 266 -14.61 -7.15 15.04
N VAL A 267 -14.15 -7.85 14.00
CA VAL A 267 -14.18 -9.32 13.88
C VAL A 267 -15.60 -9.86 14.04
N ARG A 268 -16.57 -9.19 13.39
CA ARG A 268 -18.02 -9.47 13.52
C ARG A 268 -18.70 -9.32 12.16
N ASP A 269 -19.74 -10.11 11.90
CA ASP A 269 -20.60 -9.97 10.72
C ASP A 269 -21.96 -9.35 11.10
N ASP A 270 -21.94 -8.07 11.45
CA ASP A 270 -23.14 -7.30 11.78
C ASP A 270 -22.99 -5.84 11.30
N ASP A 271 -24.08 -5.06 11.40
CA ASP A 271 -24.11 -3.64 11.05
C ASP A 271 -23.93 -2.73 12.29
N GLY A 272 -23.36 -3.26 13.36
CA GLY A 272 -23.13 -2.51 14.60
C GLY A 272 -22.05 -1.43 14.49
N TRP A 273 -21.91 -0.61 15.53
CA TRP A 273 -20.94 0.49 15.57
C TRP A 273 -19.57 0.12 16.15
N PHE A 274 -19.40 -1.13 16.59
CA PHE A 274 -18.18 -1.54 17.31
C PHE A 274 -16.92 -1.39 16.44
N GLY A 275 -16.91 -1.98 15.24
CA GLY A 275 -15.80 -1.87 14.30
C GLY A 275 -15.51 -0.43 13.89
N PHE A 276 -16.52 0.43 13.78
CA PHE A 276 -16.34 1.86 13.51
C PHE A 276 -15.54 2.56 14.61
N TRP A 277 -15.87 2.34 15.89
CA TRP A 277 -15.14 2.97 16.98
C TRP A 277 -13.71 2.46 17.12
N VAL A 278 -13.49 1.16 16.89
CA VAL A 278 -12.15 0.57 16.84
C VAL A 278 -11.34 1.17 15.68
N PHE A 279 -11.94 1.32 14.49
CA PHE A 279 -11.33 2.02 13.36
C PHE A 279 -10.97 3.47 13.69
N LEU A 280 -11.87 4.23 14.32
CA LEU A 280 -11.60 5.62 14.69
C LEU A 280 -10.42 5.72 15.66
N ALA A 281 -10.36 4.82 16.66
CA ALA A 281 -9.22 4.74 17.57
C ALA A 281 -7.92 4.43 16.82
N SER A 282 -7.95 3.54 15.84
CA SER A 282 -6.82 3.19 14.99
C SER A 282 -6.30 4.41 14.20
N VAL A 283 -7.20 5.20 13.63
CA VAL A 283 -6.88 6.45 12.92
C VAL A 283 -6.25 7.47 13.85
N VAL A 284 -6.75 7.63 15.07
CA VAL A 284 -6.17 8.52 16.08
C VAL A 284 -4.74 8.09 16.44
N VAL A 285 -4.50 6.80 16.64
CA VAL A 285 -3.16 6.26 16.91
C VAL A 285 -2.20 6.51 15.73
N MET A 286 -2.67 6.28 14.50
CA MET A 286 -1.89 6.54 13.30
C MET A 286 -1.56 8.03 13.14
N ALA A 287 -2.50 8.93 13.40
CA ALA A 287 -2.28 10.37 13.38
C ALA A 287 -1.29 10.82 14.47
N ALA A 288 -1.39 10.28 15.68
CA ALA A 288 -0.45 10.52 16.76
C ALA A 288 0.96 10.04 16.41
N ALA A 289 1.11 8.83 15.87
CA ALA A 289 2.40 8.31 15.42
C ALA A 289 2.98 9.14 14.26
N TRP A 290 2.15 9.60 13.33
CA TRP A 290 2.57 10.51 12.28
C TRP A 290 3.07 11.84 12.87
N PHE A 291 2.39 12.39 13.87
CA PHE A 291 2.86 13.59 14.58
C PHE A 291 4.20 13.34 15.31
N LEU A 292 4.34 12.21 15.98
CA LEU A 292 5.53 11.82 16.75
C LEU A 292 6.71 11.43 15.85
N ALA A 293 6.48 11.09 14.58
CA ALA A 293 7.53 10.83 13.60
C ALA A 293 8.26 12.10 13.10
N ARG A 294 8.21 13.21 13.85
CA ARG A 294 8.97 14.44 13.56
C ARG A 294 10.38 14.36 14.16
N PRO A 295 11.39 15.01 13.55
CA PRO A 295 12.79 14.97 14.01
C PRO A 295 12.98 15.30 15.50
N LEU A 296 12.16 16.21 16.05
CA LEU A 296 12.20 16.58 17.47
C LEU A 296 12.07 15.35 18.40
N PHE A 297 11.16 14.43 18.08
CA PHE A 297 10.89 13.24 18.88
C PHE A 297 11.70 12.03 18.44
N LEU A 298 12.09 11.96 17.16
CA LEU A 298 12.88 10.84 16.63
C LEU A 298 14.34 10.87 17.10
N ARG A 299 14.95 12.04 17.31
CA ARG A 299 16.37 12.16 17.69
C ARG A 299 16.72 11.42 19.00
N PRO A 300 15.96 11.56 20.10
CA PRO A 300 16.21 10.77 21.32
C PRO A 300 16.13 9.27 21.07
N ILE A 301 15.13 8.79 20.33
CA ILE A 301 14.95 7.37 20.00
C ILE A 301 16.13 6.86 19.16
N ALA A 302 16.51 7.62 18.13
CA ALA A 302 17.64 7.29 17.27
C ALA A 302 18.97 7.21 18.02
N SER A 303 19.13 8.03 19.08
CA SER A 303 20.34 8.04 19.91
C SER A 303 20.56 6.75 20.69
N LEU A 304 19.50 5.97 20.96
CA LEU A 304 19.61 4.66 21.62
C LEU A 304 20.37 3.64 20.76
N MET A 305 20.36 3.82 19.44
CA MET A 305 20.95 2.87 18.48
C MET A 305 22.20 3.41 17.77
N GLY A 306 22.57 4.67 17.99
CA GLY A 306 23.67 5.31 17.26
C GLY A 306 23.90 6.76 17.65
N LYS A 307 24.92 7.37 17.05
CA LYS A 307 25.23 8.79 17.22
C LYS A 307 24.35 9.62 16.29
N VAL A 308 23.63 10.59 16.86
CA VAL A 308 22.85 11.58 16.10
C VAL A 308 23.63 12.89 16.02
N SER A 309 23.69 13.48 14.83
CA SER A 309 24.32 14.78 14.56
C SER A 309 23.33 15.69 13.83
N ARG A 310 23.52 17.01 13.94
CA ARG A 310 22.84 17.97 13.09
C ARG A 310 23.42 17.88 11.67
#